data_AF-A0A8J6LVT7-F1
#
_entry.id   AF-A0A8J6LVT7-F1
#
_cell.length_a   1.000
_cell.length_b   1.000
_cell.length_c   1.000
_cell.angle_alpha   90.00
_cell.angle_beta   90.00
_cell.angle_gamma   90.00
#
_symmetry.space_group_name_H-M   'P 1'
#
loop_
_entity.id
_entity.type
_entity.pdbx_description
1 polymer ?
#
loop_
_entity_poly.entity_id
_entity_poly.type
_entity_poly.pdbx_seq_one_letter_code
_entity_poly.pdbx_strand_id
1 'polypeptide(L)'
;MAGRPTQGAAWTAGTGPNDRRLSGLTPRQTQRVRDLARQFLAENGLEAVVHDDHLRTADGREFGLYTLASKCHNAPLGEGSWPVVVRDYLGGLLAAYPDVPPPVTEEQLRERACLRLVNLHSLKPEAYEWYRYARRLGAGFVEMLVLAEDGFARFLNDADVALVGADELRGIARENLRAIEPDEYELRSKDDTHLHVVRGASGFIASKLLMLPEVLAVVPGLRTHYPDGLLVAVPNRHELAFTPLGLNAPYDLLALAEYAALMHTHGEAPLAPFVYWWRDGELTQLTAADAAGHLTWAAPYEFVEVIARMWDEPLAS
;
A
#
# COMPACT_ATOMS: atom_id res chain seq x y z
N MET A 1 45.09 7.07 -0.78
CA MET A 1 44.28 8.10 -0.12
C MET A 1 43.34 8.70 -1.15
N ALA A 2 42.07 8.31 -1.13
CA ALA A 2 41.00 8.92 -1.90
C ALA A 2 39.81 9.06 -0.94
N GLY A 3 39.35 10.29 -0.75
CA GLY A 3 38.41 10.68 0.29
C GLY A 3 36.98 10.21 0.01
N ARG A 4 36.31 9.75 1.07
CA ARG A 4 34.86 9.53 1.11
C ARG A 4 34.13 10.88 1.08
N PRO A 5 33.03 11.04 0.34
CA PRO A 5 32.13 12.16 0.57
C PRO A 5 31.31 11.91 1.85
N THR A 6 31.29 12.93 2.69
CA THR A 6 30.62 13.04 3.99
C THR A 6 29.10 13.14 3.86
N GLN A 7 28.40 12.49 4.78
CA GLN A 7 27.02 12.79 5.18
C GLN A 7 26.88 14.24 5.63
N GLY A 8 25.72 14.85 5.35
CA GLY A 8 25.31 16.11 5.97
C GLY A 8 24.62 17.09 5.01
N ALA A 9 23.41 16.75 4.56
CA ALA A 9 22.46 17.76 4.10
C ALA A 9 21.17 17.58 4.92
N ALA A 10 21.03 18.40 5.96
CA ALA A 10 19.78 18.60 6.66
C ALA A 10 18.83 19.31 5.68
N TRP A 11 17.83 18.59 5.17
CA TRP A 11 16.83 19.15 4.29
C TRP A 11 15.74 19.80 5.15
N THR A 12 15.64 21.13 5.08
CA THR A 12 14.58 21.92 5.70
C THR A 12 13.24 21.58 5.05
N ALA A 13 12.36 20.90 5.80
CA ALA A 13 10.96 20.71 5.46
C ALA A 13 10.29 22.08 5.24
N GLY A 14 9.53 22.22 4.16
CA GLY A 14 8.67 23.40 3.94
C GLY A 14 7.64 23.51 5.07
N THR A 15 7.72 24.59 5.84
CA THR A 15 6.94 24.84 7.06
C THR A 15 5.53 25.38 6.77
N GLY A 16 4.77 24.64 5.96
CA GLY A 16 3.32 24.86 5.80
C GLY A 16 2.55 23.64 6.33
N PRO A 17 1.37 23.80 6.94
CA PRO A 17 0.55 22.65 7.30
C PRO A 17 0.22 21.86 6.02
N ASN A 18 0.60 20.58 6.00
CA ASN A 18 0.28 19.68 4.89
C ASN A 18 -1.24 19.64 4.67
N ASP A 19 -1.66 19.50 3.40
CA ASP A 19 -3.05 19.21 3.10
C ASP A 19 -3.40 17.84 3.70
N ARG A 20 -4.43 17.79 4.56
CA ARG A 20 -4.87 16.55 5.22
C ARG A 20 -5.39 15.50 4.24
N ARG A 21 -5.65 15.87 2.98
CA ARG A 21 -6.28 15.00 1.97
C ARG A 21 -5.34 14.46 0.90
N LEU A 22 -4.24 15.18 0.60
CA LEU A 22 -3.14 14.68 -0.23
C LEU A 22 -1.84 14.82 0.57
N SER A 23 -1.50 13.78 1.33
CA SER A 23 -0.37 13.79 2.26
C SER A 23 0.95 14.13 1.56
N GLY A 24 1.82 14.88 2.26
CA GLY A 24 3.15 15.26 1.78
C GLY A 24 3.19 16.56 0.95
N LEU A 25 2.04 17.11 0.52
CA LEU A 25 1.97 18.37 -0.21
C LEU A 25 1.39 19.52 0.63
N THR A 26 1.90 20.74 0.40
CA THR A 26 1.27 21.96 0.92
C THR A 26 -0.03 22.29 0.15
N PRO A 27 -0.95 23.10 0.70
CA PRO A 27 -2.19 23.47 0.00
C PRO A 27 -1.97 24.08 -1.40
N ARG A 28 -0.93 24.91 -1.57
CA ARG A 28 -0.56 25.49 -2.88
C ARG A 28 -0.14 24.39 -3.88
N GLN A 29 0.66 23.44 -3.40
CA GLN A 29 1.15 22.33 -4.18
C GLN A 29 0.02 21.39 -4.60
N THR A 30 -0.87 21.05 -3.66
CA THR A 30 -2.09 20.28 -3.91
C THR A 30 -2.95 20.95 -4.99
N GLN A 31 -3.17 22.26 -4.90
CA GLN A 31 -3.93 22.99 -5.93
C GLN A 31 -3.24 22.92 -7.30
N ARG A 32 -1.91 23.07 -7.34
CA ARG A 32 -1.14 22.96 -8.58
C ARG A 32 -1.27 21.58 -9.23
N VAL A 33 -1.27 20.49 -8.45
CA VAL A 33 -1.48 19.13 -8.98
C VAL A 33 -2.89 19.01 -9.59
N ARG A 34 -3.92 19.52 -8.90
CA ARG A 34 -5.31 19.55 -9.41
C ARG A 34 -5.41 20.32 -10.73
N ASP A 35 -4.77 21.49 -10.81
CA ASP A 35 -4.80 22.33 -12.01
C ASP A 35 -4.11 21.66 -13.20
N LEU A 36 -2.92 21.06 -12.98
CA LEU A 36 -2.20 20.32 -14.01
C LEU A 36 -2.99 19.10 -14.50
N ALA A 37 -3.59 18.33 -13.58
CA ALA A 37 -4.40 17.17 -13.92
C ALA A 37 -5.64 17.56 -14.74
N ARG A 38 -6.37 18.61 -14.31
CA ARG A 38 -7.53 19.13 -15.04
C ARG A 38 -7.13 19.63 -16.43
N GLN A 39 -6.03 20.37 -16.51
CA GLN A 39 -5.51 20.87 -17.79
C GLN A 39 -5.18 19.71 -18.74
N PHE A 40 -4.47 18.69 -18.26
CA PHE A 40 -4.13 17.51 -19.07
C PHE A 40 -5.39 16.79 -19.59
N LEU A 41 -6.39 16.57 -18.74
CA LEU A 41 -7.65 15.94 -19.17
C LEU A 41 -8.36 16.79 -20.24
N ALA A 42 -8.46 18.11 -20.05
CA ALA A 42 -9.08 19.00 -21.02
C ALA A 42 -8.33 19.01 -22.37
N GLU A 43 -6.99 18.99 -22.35
CA GLU A 43 -6.14 18.85 -23.55
C GLU A 43 -6.37 17.51 -24.29
N ASN A 44 -6.85 16.48 -23.59
CA ASN A 44 -7.23 15.19 -24.15
C ASN A 44 -8.75 15.07 -24.42
N GLY A 45 -9.47 16.19 -24.44
CA GLY A 45 -10.90 16.24 -24.77
C GLY A 45 -11.83 15.79 -23.63
N LEU A 46 -11.32 15.70 -22.41
CA LEU A 46 -12.07 15.27 -21.22
C LEU A 46 -12.25 16.43 -20.24
N GLU A 47 -13.45 17.02 -20.26
CA GLU A 47 -13.83 18.01 -19.26
C GLU A 47 -14.07 17.33 -17.91
N ALA A 48 -13.40 17.81 -16.86
CA ALA A 48 -13.41 17.22 -15.54
C ALA A 48 -13.77 18.21 -14.43
N VAL A 49 -14.66 17.80 -13.53
CA VAL A 49 -14.94 18.46 -12.26
C VAL A 49 -13.87 18.05 -11.26
N VAL A 50 -13.23 19.03 -10.64
CA VAL A 50 -12.19 18.82 -9.64
C VAL A 50 -12.82 18.68 -8.27
N HIS A 51 -12.57 17.56 -7.61
CA HIS A 51 -12.90 17.33 -6.21
C HIS A 51 -11.62 17.38 -5.35
N ASP A 52 -11.77 17.19 -4.04
CA ASP A 52 -10.65 17.32 -3.11
C ASP A 52 -9.57 16.24 -3.32
N ASP A 53 -9.98 15.01 -3.64
CA ASP A 53 -9.12 13.82 -3.73
C ASP A 53 -9.18 13.10 -5.09
N HIS A 54 -10.00 13.58 -6.03
CA HIS A 54 -10.12 13.03 -7.38
C HIS A 54 -10.59 14.07 -8.40
N LEU A 55 -10.47 13.76 -9.69
CA LEU A 55 -11.19 14.44 -10.76
C LEU A 55 -12.29 13.52 -11.30
N ARG A 56 -13.43 14.08 -11.67
CA ARG A 56 -14.54 13.34 -12.30
C ARG A 56 -14.88 13.91 -13.66
N THR A 57 -14.77 13.11 -14.71
CA THR A 57 -15.09 13.50 -16.09
C THR A 57 -16.59 13.39 -16.36
N ALA A 58 -17.07 14.09 -17.40
CA ALA A 58 -18.50 14.12 -17.76
C ALA A 58 -19.08 12.73 -18.13
N ASP A 59 -18.23 11.82 -18.59
CA ASP A 59 -18.56 10.41 -18.88
C ASP A 59 -18.64 9.52 -17.62
N GLY A 60 -18.39 10.09 -16.43
CA GLY A 60 -18.47 9.41 -15.15
C GLY A 60 -17.18 8.73 -14.67
N ARG A 61 -16.07 8.81 -15.42
CA ARG A 61 -14.78 8.29 -14.93
C ARG A 61 -14.22 9.16 -13.82
N GLU A 62 -13.48 8.52 -12.92
CA GLU A 62 -12.82 9.20 -11.80
C GLU A 62 -11.33 8.89 -11.75
N PHE A 63 -10.54 9.94 -11.59
CA PHE A 63 -9.09 9.88 -11.53
C PHE A 63 -8.63 10.31 -10.14
N GLY A 64 -8.27 9.34 -9.31
CA GLY A 64 -7.77 9.58 -7.95
C GLY A 64 -6.46 10.39 -7.96
N LEU A 65 -6.40 11.44 -7.14
CA LEU A 65 -5.27 12.35 -7.08
C LEU A 65 -4.16 11.89 -6.14
N TYR A 66 -4.41 10.93 -5.27
CA TYR A 66 -3.47 10.54 -4.22
C TYR A 66 -2.14 9.98 -4.75
N THR A 67 -2.22 9.04 -5.70
CA THR A 67 -1.02 8.50 -6.37
C THR A 67 -0.30 9.56 -7.19
N LEU A 68 -1.04 10.42 -7.90
CA LEU A 68 -0.46 11.49 -8.70
C LEU A 68 0.27 12.52 -7.82
N ALA A 69 -0.35 12.93 -6.72
CA ALA A 69 0.23 13.85 -5.74
C ALA A 69 1.52 13.29 -5.13
N SER A 70 1.52 12.01 -4.75
CA SER A 70 2.69 11.32 -4.23
C SER A 70 3.82 11.24 -5.28
N LYS A 71 3.52 10.91 -6.54
CA LYS A 71 4.52 10.95 -7.64
C LYS A 71 5.08 12.34 -7.87
N CYS A 72 4.24 13.38 -7.80
CA CYS A 72 4.71 14.76 -7.86
C CYS A 72 5.60 15.12 -6.67
N HIS A 73 5.21 14.76 -5.44
CA HIS A 73 5.99 15.00 -4.22
C HIS A 73 7.40 14.39 -4.33
N ASN A 74 7.50 13.17 -4.85
CA ASN A 74 8.75 12.42 -4.97
C ASN A 74 9.53 12.69 -6.27
N ALA A 75 9.06 13.60 -7.12
CA ALA A 75 9.71 13.87 -8.41
C ALA A 75 11.11 14.50 -8.20
N PRO A 76 12.18 13.95 -8.81
CA PRO A 76 13.57 14.32 -8.50
C PRO A 76 13.92 15.77 -8.87
N LEU A 77 13.17 16.38 -9.79
CA LEU A 77 13.36 17.77 -10.22
C LEU A 77 12.32 18.73 -9.61
N GLY A 78 11.61 18.26 -8.58
CA GLY A 78 10.58 19.04 -7.87
C GLY A 78 9.45 19.54 -8.78
N GLU A 79 8.83 20.65 -8.38
CA GLU A 79 7.64 21.22 -9.05
C GLU A 79 7.82 21.52 -10.55
N GLY A 80 9.05 21.73 -11.02
CA GLY A 80 9.33 21.96 -12.44
C GLY A 80 9.03 20.76 -13.33
N SER A 81 9.11 19.54 -12.79
CA SER A 81 8.86 18.30 -13.53
C SER A 81 7.42 17.79 -13.47
N TRP A 82 6.57 18.40 -12.64
CA TRP A 82 5.20 17.93 -12.43
C TRP A 82 4.35 17.85 -13.71
N PRO A 83 4.45 18.78 -14.68
CA PRO A 83 3.72 18.64 -15.93
C PRO A 83 4.07 17.36 -16.72
N VAL A 84 5.31 16.88 -16.62
CA VAL A 84 5.73 15.62 -17.25
C VAL A 84 5.18 14.45 -16.46
N VAL A 85 5.32 14.44 -15.13
CA VAL A 85 4.78 13.40 -14.25
C VAL A 85 3.27 13.21 -14.43
N VAL A 86 2.52 14.31 -14.51
CA VAL A 86 1.06 14.30 -14.73
C VAL A 86 0.72 13.70 -16.08
N ARG A 87 1.43 14.13 -17.14
CA ARG A 87 1.22 13.64 -18.51
C ARG A 87 1.49 12.14 -18.62
N ASP A 88 2.60 11.68 -18.07
CA ASP A 88 3.01 10.28 -18.16
C ASP A 88 2.04 9.40 -17.37
N TYR A 89 1.68 9.81 -16.15
CA TYR A 89 0.77 9.05 -15.31
C TYR A 89 -0.67 9.01 -15.84
N LEU A 90 -1.27 10.17 -16.13
CA LEU A 90 -2.65 10.23 -16.63
C LEU A 90 -2.75 9.72 -18.07
N GLY A 91 -1.73 9.94 -18.90
CA GLY A 91 -1.66 9.38 -20.25
C GLY A 91 -1.63 7.85 -20.22
N GLY A 92 -0.83 7.27 -19.31
CA GLY A 92 -0.84 5.83 -19.05
C GLY A 92 -2.21 5.33 -18.61
N LEU A 93 -2.88 6.02 -17.68
CA LEU A 93 -4.24 5.66 -17.23
C LEU A 93 -5.28 5.76 -18.35
N LEU A 94 -5.22 6.76 -19.22
CA LEU A 94 -6.16 6.89 -20.33
C LEU A 94 -5.96 5.80 -21.39
N ALA A 95 -4.70 5.41 -21.66
CA ALA A 95 -4.39 4.32 -22.57
C ALA A 95 -4.83 2.95 -22.01
N ALA A 96 -4.66 2.78 -20.70
CA ALA A 96 -5.04 1.61 -19.93
C ALA A 96 -6.55 1.38 -19.80
N TYR A 97 -7.28 2.48 -19.56
CA TYR A 97 -8.69 2.47 -19.21
C TYR A 97 -9.48 3.38 -20.18
N PRO A 98 -9.67 2.93 -21.42
CA PRO A 98 -10.58 3.62 -22.34
C PRO A 98 -12.01 3.55 -21.79
N ASP A 99 -12.89 4.43 -22.27
CA ASP A 99 -14.29 4.56 -21.82
C ASP A 99 -15.02 3.22 -21.76
N VAL A 100 -14.74 2.36 -22.73
CA VAL A 100 -15.14 0.95 -22.72
C VAL A 100 -13.86 0.12 -22.75
N PRO A 101 -13.45 -0.49 -21.62
CA PRO A 101 -12.28 -1.35 -21.60
C PRO A 101 -12.52 -2.58 -22.49
N PRO A 102 -11.51 -3.06 -23.24
CA PRO A 102 -11.65 -4.27 -24.01
C PRO A 102 -12.00 -5.46 -23.08
N PRO A 103 -12.75 -6.45 -23.57
CA PRO A 103 -13.03 -7.65 -22.79
C PRO A 103 -11.72 -8.35 -22.41
N VAL A 104 -11.64 -8.85 -21.18
CA VAL A 104 -10.50 -9.66 -20.74
C VAL A 104 -10.63 -11.05 -21.33
N THR A 105 -9.53 -11.63 -21.79
CA THR A 105 -9.50 -13.01 -22.30
C THR A 105 -9.04 -13.99 -21.21
N GLU A 106 -9.42 -15.26 -21.33
CA GLU A 106 -8.90 -16.30 -20.42
C GLU A 106 -7.37 -16.40 -20.45
N GLU A 107 -6.76 -16.21 -21.62
CA GLU A 107 -5.29 -16.19 -21.78
C GLU A 107 -4.66 -15.07 -20.96
N GLN A 108 -5.20 -13.85 -21.05
CA GLN A 108 -4.75 -12.71 -20.24
C GLN A 108 -4.90 -12.99 -18.73
N LEU A 109 -6.01 -13.62 -18.33
CA LEU A 109 -6.22 -14.01 -16.93
C LEU A 109 -5.16 -15.03 -16.47
N ARG A 110 -4.84 -16.02 -17.30
CA ARG A 110 -3.82 -17.03 -16.98
C ARG A 110 -2.42 -16.43 -16.85
N GLU A 111 -2.09 -15.47 -17.69
CA GLU A 111 -0.74 -14.88 -17.72
C GLU A 111 -0.54 -13.76 -16.71
N ARG A 112 -1.58 -12.94 -16.47
CA ARG A 112 -1.42 -11.62 -15.81
C ARG A 112 -2.33 -11.41 -14.61
N ALA A 113 -3.22 -12.34 -14.28
CA ALA A 113 -3.99 -12.21 -13.04
C ALA A 113 -3.05 -12.23 -11.83
N CYS A 114 -3.27 -11.37 -10.85
CA CYS A 114 -2.46 -11.26 -9.65
C CYS A 114 -3.34 -10.94 -8.43
N LEU A 115 -2.89 -11.33 -7.25
CA LEU A 115 -3.56 -10.99 -6.00
C LEU A 115 -3.16 -9.59 -5.54
N ARG A 116 -4.17 -8.81 -5.17
CA ARG A 116 -4.02 -7.43 -4.73
C ARG A 116 -4.53 -7.26 -3.31
N LEU A 117 -3.67 -6.79 -2.42
CA LEU A 117 -4.10 -6.25 -1.13
C LEU A 117 -4.68 -4.85 -1.34
N VAL A 118 -5.91 -4.64 -0.88
CA VAL A 118 -6.60 -3.36 -0.97
C VAL A 118 -7.16 -2.94 0.37
N ASN A 119 -6.95 -1.66 0.71
CA ASN A 119 -7.62 -1.01 1.83
C ASN A 119 -9.01 -0.57 1.38
N LEU A 120 -10.02 -1.05 2.09
CA LEU A 120 -11.43 -0.77 1.90
C LEU A 120 -11.78 0.72 1.98
N HIS A 121 -11.05 1.48 2.79
CA HIS A 121 -11.23 2.94 2.86
C HIS A 121 -10.83 3.65 1.56
N SER A 122 -10.07 2.98 0.68
CA SER A 122 -9.72 3.48 -0.66
C SER A 122 -10.76 3.12 -1.73
N LEU A 123 -11.76 2.29 -1.40
CA LEU A 123 -12.84 1.93 -2.30
C LEU A 123 -14.14 2.65 -1.91
N LYS A 124 -14.94 3.00 -2.91
CA LYS A 124 -16.29 3.49 -2.67
C LYS A 124 -17.16 2.37 -2.08
N PRO A 125 -18.04 2.65 -1.09
CA PRO A 125 -18.95 1.65 -0.51
C PRO A 125 -19.79 0.88 -1.53
N GLU A 126 -20.11 1.49 -2.67
CA GLU A 126 -20.91 0.87 -3.74
C GLU A 126 -20.08 -0.11 -4.59
N ALA A 127 -18.75 0.07 -4.65
CA ALA A 127 -17.86 -0.78 -5.44
C ALA A 127 -17.79 -2.23 -4.91
N TYR A 128 -18.16 -2.45 -3.64
CA TYR A 128 -18.13 -3.75 -3.00
C TYR A 128 -19.14 -4.74 -3.59
N GLU A 129 -20.27 -4.24 -4.07
CA GLU A 129 -21.31 -5.07 -4.67
C GLU A 129 -20.84 -5.73 -5.98
N TRP A 130 -19.78 -5.19 -6.58
CA TRP A 130 -19.22 -5.64 -7.86
C TRP A 130 -18.10 -6.70 -7.72
N TYR A 131 -17.66 -6.96 -6.48
CA TYR A 131 -16.54 -7.87 -6.18
C TYR A 131 -16.96 -8.94 -5.18
N ARG A 132 -17.94 -9.78 -5.53
CA ARG A 132 -18.46 -10.82 -4.62
C ARG A 132 -17.42 -11.89 -4.31
N TYR A 133 -16.43 -12.05 -5.17
CA TYR A 133 -15.30 -12.97 -4.96
C TYR A 133 -14.29 -12.48 -3.91
N ALA A 134 -14.34 -11.20 -3.49
CA ALA A 134 -13.33 -10.60 -2.63
C ALA A 134 -13.32 -11.28 -1.24
N ARG A 135 -12.13 -11.49 -0.68
CA ARG A 135 -11.95 -12.11 0.64
C ARG A 135 -11.48 -11.07 1.65
N ARG A 136 -12.15 -10.98 2.80
CA ARG A 136 -11.76 -10.06 3.88
C ARG A 136 -10.60 -10.65 4.67
N LEU A 137 -9.61 -9.81 4.97
CA LEU A 137 -8.52 -10.14 5.88
C LEU A 137 -8.74 -9.60 7.29
N GLY A 138 -9.66 -8.64 7.47
CA GLY A 138 -9.81 -7.88 8.71
C GLY A 138 -9.18 -6.49 8.61
N ALA A 139 -9.43 -5.64 9.61
CA ALA A 139 -8.89 -4.28 9.69
C ALA A 139 -9.12 -3.40 8.44
N GLY A 140 -10.20 -3.64 7.70
CA GLY A 140 -10.47 -2.91 6.45
C GLY A 140 -9.61 -3.36 5.26
N PHE A 141 -9.00 -4.53 5.30
CA PHE A 141 -8.31 -5.10 4.14
C PHE A 141 -9.10 -6.19 3.44
N VAL A 142 -8.97 -6.21 2.12
CA VAL A 142 -9.46 -7.28 1.25
C VAL A 142 -8.40 -7.74 0.27
N GLU A 143 -8.47 -9.03 -0.04
CA GLU A 143 -7.85 -9.63 -1.20
C GLU A 143 -8.78 -9.44 -2.40
N MET A 144 -8.23 -8.92 -3.50
CA MET A 144 -8.90 -8.84 -4.79
C MET A 144 -8.06 -9.45 -5.92
N LEU A 145 -8.75 -9.80 -7.00
CA LEU A 145 -8.16 -10.30 -8.23
C LEU A 145 -8.05 -9.13 -9.20
N VAL A 146 -6.85 -8.94 -9.73
CA VAL A 146 -6.58 -7.86 -10.69
C VAL A 146 -5.84 -8.42 -11.89
N LEU A 147 -6.01 -7.79 -13.04
CA LEU A 147 -5.09 -7.94 -14.16
C LEU A 147 -3.93 -6.98 -13.94
N ALA A 148 -2.72 -7.51 -13.76
CA ALA A 148 -1.52 -6.69 -13.60
C ALA A 148 -1.13 -6.08 -14.95
N GLU A 149 -0.86 -4.78 -14.95
CA GLU A 149 -0.46 -4.01 -16.13
C GLU A 149 0.77 -3.15 -15.80
N ASP A 150 1.40 -2.59 -16.83
CA ASP A 150 2.60 -1.77 -16.64
C ASP A 150 2.24 -0.49 -15.87
N GLY A 151 2.58 -0.47 -14.58
CA GLY A 151 2.38 0.67 -13.69
C GLY A 151 0.97 0.80 -13.08
N PHE A 152 0.02 -0.08 -13.42
CA PHE A 152 -1.33 -0.08 -12.85
C PHE A 152 -1.92 -1.49 -12.79
N ALA A 153 -3.13 -1.62 -12.22
CA ALA A 153 -3.81 -2.91 -12.13
C ALA A 153 -5.31 -2.75 -12.32
N ARG A 154 -5.89 -3.50 -13.26
CA ARG A 154 -7.32 -3.48 -13.55
C ARG A 154 -8.03 -4.43 -12.60
N PHE A 155 -8.98 -3.92 -11.82
CA PHE A 155 -9.85 -4.77 -11.01
C PHE A 155 -10.75 -5.61 -11.91
N LEU A 156 -10.77 -6.92 -11.64
CA LEU A 156 -11.63 -7.85 -12.34
C LEU A 156 -13.00 -7.83 -11.68
N ASN A 157 -14.08 -7.74 -12.45
CA ASN A 157 -15.42 -7.89 -11.90
C ASN A 157 -15.83 -9.37 -11.83
N ASP A 158 -16.99 -9.67 -11.25
CA ASP A 158 -17.49 -11.04 -11.14
C ASP A 158 -17.63 -11.77 -12.50
N ALA A 159 -17.93 -11.05 -13.58
CA ALA A 159 -18.06 -11.63 -14.92
C ALA A 159 -16.68 -12.00 -15.52
N ASP A 160 -15.67 -11.15 -15.35
CA ASP A 160 -14.29 -11.46 -15.74
C ASP A 160 -13.78 -12.69 -14.98
N VAL A 161 -14.03 -12.74 -13.66
CA VAL A 161 -13.63 -13.87 -12.80
C VAL A 161 -14.36 -15.17 -13.19
N ALA A 162 -15.61 -15.09 -13.64
CA ALA A 162 -16.41 -16.24 -14.06
C ALA A 162 -15.88 -16.94 -15.32
N LEU A 163 -15.04 -16.29 -16.13
CA LEU A 163 -14.42 -16.91 -17.32
C LEU A 163 -13.52 -18.10 -16.97
N VAL A 164 -12.82 -18.03 -15.83
CA VAL A 164 -11.93 -19.09 -15.34
C VAL A 164 -12.48 -19.76 -14.08
N GLY A 165 -13.28 -19.03 -13.29
CA GLY A 165 -13.74 -19.45 -11.98
C GLY A 165 -12.85 -18.91 -10.86
N ALA A 166 -13.46 -18.46 -9.77
CA ALA A 166 -12.78 -17.69 -8.73
C ALA A 166 -11.65 -18.44 -8.02
N ASP A 167 -11.79 -19.74 -7.75
CA ASP A 167 -10.77 -20.51 -7.05
C ASP A 167 -9.58 -20.87 -7.94
N GLU A 168 -9.83 -21.26 -9.20
CA GLU A 168 -8.76 -21.50 -10.17
C GLU A 168 -7.99 -20.21 -10.45
N LEU A 169 -8.69 -19.10 -10.69
CA LEU A 169 -8.07 -17.80 -10.95
C LEU A 169 -7.27 -17.30 -9.74
N ARG A 170 -7.72 -17.58 -8.52
CA ARG A 170 -6.96 -17.26 -7.29
C ARG A 170 -5.68 -18.08 -7.18
N GLY A 171 -5.71 -19.36 -7.56
CA GLY A 171 -4.50 -20.19 -7.66
C GLY A 171 -3.47 -19.57 -8.61
N ILE A 172 -3.89 -19.23 -9.84
CA ILE A 172 -3.06 -18.55 -10.85
C ILE A 172 -2.51 -17.24 -10.30
N ALA A 173 -3.39 -16.40 -9.75
CA ALA A 173 -3.02 -15.09 -9.23
C ALA A 173 -2.03 -15.17 -8.05
N ARG A 174 -2.11 -16.23 -7.24
CA ARG A 174 -1.16 -16.49 -6.16
C ARG A 174 0.22 -16.88 -6.71
N GLU A 175 0.28 -17.71 -7.75
CA GLU A 175 1.55 -18.06 -8.40
C GLU A 175 2.22 -16.83 -9.03
N ASN A 176 1.44 -16.00 -9.72
CA ASN A 176 1.94 -14.75 -10.30
C ASN A 176 2.42 -13.78 -9.22
N LEU A 177 1.68 -13.63 -8.11
CA LEU A 177 2.15 -12.84 -6.97
C LEU A 177 3.42 -13.44 -6.36
N ARG A 178 3.55 -14.77 -6.27
CA ARG A 178 4.76 -15.43 -5.76
C ARG A 178 5.98 -15.09 -6.61
N ALA A 179 5.85 -15.11 -7.94
CA ALA A 179 6.93 -14.82 -8.88
C ALA A 179 7.45 -13.38 -8.86
N ILE A 180 6.72 -12.43 -8.24
CA ILE A 180 7.18 -11.06 -8.05
C ILE A 180 8.23 -11.04 -6.94
N GLU A 181 9.51 -10.98 -7.30
CA GLU A 181 10.58 -10.88 -6.32
C GLU A 181 10.68 -9.44 -5.75
N PRO A 182 10.92 -9.28 -4.44
CA PRO A 182 11.34 -8.00 -3.89
C PRO A 182 12.71 -7.58 -4.42
N ASP A 183 12.92 -6.27 -4.56
CA ASP A 183 14.23 -5.73 -4.96
C ASP A 183 15.17 -5.67 -3.76
N GLU A 184 14.63 -5.45 -2.56
CA GLU A 184 15.38 -5.26 -1.34
C GLU A 184 14.71 -5.95 -0.14
N TYR A 185 15.55 -6.58 0.68
CA TYR A 185 15.23 -6.97 2.05
C TYR A 185 16.19 -6.27 3.01
N GLU A 186 15.65 -5.59 4.01
CA GLU A 186 16.40 -4.86 5.03
C GLU A 186 15.96 -5.33 6.42
N LEU A 187 16.91 -5.73 7.25
CA LEU A 187 16.70 -5.87 8.69
C LEU A 187 17.07 -4.55 9.37
N ARG A 188 16.07 -3.79 9.80
CA ARG A 188 16.27 -2.58 10.59
C ARG A 188 16.34 -2.91 12.05
N SER A 189 17.48 -2.62 12.66
CA SER A 189 17.71 -2.83 14.09
C SER A 189 18.00 -1.50 14.76
N LYS A 190 17.28 -1.21 15.84
CA LYS A 190 17.59 -0.11 16.76
C LYS A 190 17.37 -0.62 18.18
N ASP A 191 18.41 -0.55 18.99
CA ASP A 191 18.42 -1.17 20.32
C ASP A 191 18.02 -2.65 20.20
N ASP A 192 17.03 -3.11 20.99
CA ASP A 192 16.53 -4.49 20.95
C ASP A 192 15.29 -4.67 20.03
N THR A 193 15.00 -3.68 19.17
CA THR A 193 13.89 -3.71 18.22
C THR A 193 14.39 -4.08 16.82
N HIS A 194 13.72 -5.06 16.22
CA HIS A 194 14.03 -5.59 14.90
C HIS A 194 12.80 -5.50 13.99
N LEU A 195 12.93 -4.80 12.85
CA LEU A 195 11.89 -4.70 11.83
C LEU A 195 12.44 -5.29 10.52
N HIS A 196 11.73 -6.29 10.00
CA HIS A 196 11.97 -6.83 8.67
C HIS A 196 11.23 -5.98 7.66
N VAL A 197 11.93 -5.46 6.66
CA VAL A 197 11.31 -4.67 5.60
C VAL A 197 11.62 -5.29 4.25
N VAL A 198 10.56 -5.49 3.47
CA VAL A 198 10.59 -5.97 2.10
C VAL A 198 10.13 -4.83 1.19
N ARG A 199 10.92 -4.48 0.18
CA ARG A 199 10.63 -3.37 -0.75
C ARG A 199 10.86 -3.75 -2.21
N GLY A 200 10.20 -3.05 -3.12
CA GLY A 200 10.48 -3.13 -4.54
C GLY A 200 9.66 -2.20 -5.42
N ALA A 201 10.11 -2.04 -6.66
CA ALA A 201 9.51 -1.20 -7.68
C ALA A 201 8.10 -1.68 -8.07
N SER A 202 7.83 -2.99 -7.93
CA SER A 202 6.49 -3.52 -8.14
C SER A 202 5.50 -2.98 -7.11
N GLY A 203 4.38 -2.43 -7.57
CA GLY A 203 3.30 -2.02 -6.66
C GLY A 203 2.65 -3.19 -5.92
N PHE A 204 3.03 -4.45 -6.18
CA PHE A 204 2.45 -5.64 -5.55
C PHE A 204 3.23 -6.12 -4.32
N ILE A 205 4.32 -5.46 -3.92
CA ILE A 205 5.12 -5.88 -2.77
C ILE A 205 4.29 -5.91 -1.48
N ALA A 206 3.45 -4.91 -1.22
CA ALA A 206 2.55 -4.93 -0.07
C ALA A 206 1.54 -6.11 -0.13
N SER A 207 1.20 -6.59 -1.33
CA SER A 207 0.29 -7.73 -1.50
C SER A 207 0.91 -9.05 -1.08
N LYS A 208 2.24 -9.11 -0.87
CA LYS A 208 2.91 -10.26 -0.27
C LYS A 208 2.39 -10.58 1.15
N LEU A 209 1.72 -9.65 1.83
CA LEU A 209 1.01 -9.92 3.09
C LEU A 209 -0.04 -11.04 2.96
N LEU A 210 -0.65 -11.22 1.77
CA LEU A 210 -1.61 -12.30 1.46
C LEU A 210 -0.95 -13.70 1.44
N MET A 211 0.36 -13.74 1.48
CA MET A 211 1.19 -14.93 1.47
C MET A 211 2.36 -14.79 2.46
N LEU A 212 2.09 -14.16 3.62
CA LEU A 212 3.10 -13.89 4.63
C LEU A 212 3.88 -15.14 5.05
N PRO A 213 3.28 -16.34 5.24
CA PRO A 213 4.05 -17.56 5.53
C PRO A 213 5.12 -17.88 4.49
N GLU A 214 4.84 -17.67 3.20
CA GLU A 214 5.84 -17.86 2.13
C GLU A 214 6.93 -16.79 2.15
N VAL A 215 6.60 -15.55 2.52
CA VAL A 215 7.61 -14.49 2.74
C VAL A 215 8.54 -14.88 3.88
N LEU A 216 7.98 -15.35 5.01
CA LEU A 216 8.77 -15.77 6.17
C LEU A 216 9.71 -16.93 5.84
N ALA A 217 9.30 -17.85 4.97
CA ALA A 217 10.09 -19.01 4.58
C ALA A 217 11.38 -18.67 3.82
N VAL A 218 11.45 -17.50 3.17
CA VAL A 218 12.61 -17.08 2.38
C VAL A 218 13.48 -16.05 3.09
N VAL A 219 13.02 -15.47 4.21
CA VAL A 219 13.79 -14.49 4.98
C VAL A 219 14.74 -15.21 5.94
N PRO A 220 16.06 -14.97 5.85
CA PRO A 220 17.03 -15.64 6.72
C PRO A 220 16.79 -15.36 8.21
N GLY A 221 16.84 -16.42 9.02
CA GLY A 221 16.71 -16.33 10.48
C GLY A 221 15.27 -16.33 11.01
N LEU A 222 14.27 -16.34 10.13
CA LEU A 222 12.86 -16.42 10.54
C LEU A 222 12.31 -17.84 10.51
N ARG A 223 11.31 -18.06 11.37
CA ARG A 223 10.48 -19.27 11.36
C ARG A 223 9.38 -19.09 10.33
N THR A 224 8.91 -20.19 9.76
CA THR A 224 7.75 -20.18 8.86
C THR A 224 6.42 -20.00 9.60
N HIS A 225 6.43 -20.12 10.93
CA HIS A 225 5.23 -20.06 11.77
C HIS A 225 5.54 -19.39 13.12
N TYR A 226 4.63 -18.51 13.54
CA TYR A 226 4.65 -17.77 14.80
C TYR A 226 3.27 -17.87 15.46
N PRO A 227 3.09 -18.73 16.49
CA PRO A 227 1.79 -18.97 17.12
C PRO A 227 1.13 -17.70 17.69
N ASP A 228 1.94 -16.78 18.22
CA ASP A 228 1.47 -15.51 18.76
C ASP A 228 1.30 -14.43 17.70
N GLY A 229 1.59 -14.74 16.43
CA GLY A 229 1.45 -13.86 15.29
C GLY A 229 2.63 -12.91 15.08
N LEU A 230 2.40 -11.91 14.23
CA LEU A 230 3.37 -10.89 13.84
C LEU A 230 2.74 -9.50 13.97
N LEU A 231 3.57 -8.50 14.27
CA LEU A 231 3.23 -7.11 14.00
C LEU A 231 3.54 -6.83 12.54
N VAL A 232 2.59 -6.23 11.81
CA VAL A 232 2.73 -5.94 10.38
C VAL A 232 2.29 -4.53 10.05
N ALA A 233 2.94 -3.92 9.06
CA ALA A 233 2.58 -2.64 8.48
C ALA A 233 2.74 -2.67 6.95
N VAL A 234 1.79 -2.02 6.27
CA VAL A 234 1.75 -1.87 4.81
C VAL A 234 1.59 -0.38 4.47
N PRO A 235 2.65 0.43 4.68
CA PRO A 235 2.56 1.90 4.58
C PRO A 235 2.13 2.36 3.19
N ASN A 236 2.63 1.68 2.16
CA ASN A 236 2.38 1.98 0.77
C ASN A 236 2.40 0.69 -0.07
N ARG A 237 2.08 0.78 -1.35
CA ARG A 237 1.95 -0.39 -2.25
C ARG A 237 3.27 -1.16 -2.46
N HIS A 238 4.40 -0.51 -2.23
CA HIS A 238 5.74 -0.98 -2.59
C HIS A 238 6.51 -1.56 -1.41
N GLU A 239 5.91 -1.59 -0.21
CA GLU A 239 6.58 -2.02 1.01
C GLU A 239 5.70 -2.87 1.92
N LEU A 240 6.33 -3.87 2.52
CA LEU A 240 5.79 -4.68 3.61
C LEU A 240 6.81 -4.69 4.74
N ALA A 241 6.43 -4.19 5.91
CA ALA A 241 7.24 -4.24 7.11
C ALA A 241 6.57 -5.15 8.16
N PHE A 242 7.36 -5.96 8.85
CA PHE A 242 6.84 -6.86 9.88
C PHE A 242 7.90 -7.22 10.91
N THR A 243 7.44 -7.73 12.05
CA THR A 243 8.29 -8.33 13.05
C THR A 243 7.53 -9.39 13.85
N PRO A 244 8.13 -10.55 14.15
CA PRO A 244 7.53 -11.53 15.03
C PRO A 244 7.13 -10.94 16.38
N LEU A 245 5.99 -11.36 16.92
CA LEU A 245 5.61 -10.95 18.26
C LEU A 245 6.57 -11.59 19.29
N GLY A 246 7.02 -10.81 20.27
CA GLY A 246 7.99 -11.24 21.28
C GLY A 246 7.95 -10.37 22.52
N LEU A 247 8.90 -10.57 23.45
CA LEU A 247 8.95 -9.86 24.73
C LEU A 247 9.10 -8.33 24.60
N ASN A 248 9.67 -7.87 23.48
CA ASN A 248 9.85 -6.45 23.16
C ASN A 248 8.66 -5.83 22.41
N ALA A 249 7.52 -6.53 22.34
CA ALA A 249 6.36 -6.12 21.56
C ALA A 249 5.94 -4.64 21.73
N PRO A 250 5.94 -4.02 22.93
CA PRO A 250 5.61 -2.59 23.03
C PRO A 250 6.58 -1.67 22.27
N TYR A 251 7.88 -1.96 22.31
CA TYR A 251 8.91 -1.19 21.60
C TYR A 251 8.86 -1.45 20.11
N ASP A 252 8.69 -2.71 19.72
CA ASP A 252 8.53 -3.12 18.32
C ASP A 252 7.31 -2.47 17.67
N LEU A 253 6.19 -2.43 18.40
CA LEU A 253 4.95 -1.79 17.96
C LEU A 253 5.12 -0.29 17.78
N LEU A 254 5.80 0.39 18.71
CA LEU A 254 6.09 1.82 18.58
C LEU A 254 6.98 2.11 17.37
N ALA A 255 8.09 1.37 17.22
CA ALA A 255 9.01 1.55 16.11
C ALA A 255 8.35 1.26 14.75
N LEU A 256 7.53 0.21 14.67
CA LEU A 256 6.80 -0.12 13.45
C LEU A 256 5.72 0.93 13.13
N ALA A 257 5.09 1.53 14.14
CA ALA A 257 4.11 2.58 13.93
C ALA A 257 4.75 3.90 13.44
N GLU A 258 5.89 4.29 14.01
CA GLU A 258 6.68 5.42 13.51
C GLU A 258 7.12 5.19 12.05
N TYR A 259 7.61 3.98 11.76
CA TYR A 259 7.97 3.57 10.41
C TYR A 259 6.78 3.66 9.45
N ALA A 260 5.64 3.07 9.82
CA ALA A 260 4.44 3.03 8.99
C ALA A 260 3.92 4.44 8.67
N ALA A 261 3.86 5.32 9.67
CA ALA A 261 3.43 6.70 9.49
C ALA A 261 4.38 7.49 8.57
N LEU A 262 5.70 7.34 8.76
CA LEU A 262 6.70 8.01 7.94
C LEU A 262 6.62 7.57 6.48
N MET A 263 6.58 6.26 6.24
CA MET A 263 6.57 5.68 4.90
C MET A 263 5.22 5.81 4.19
N HIS A 264 4.13 5.92 4.93
CA HIS A 264 2.83 6.28 4.37
C HIS A 264 2.83 7.74 3.90
N THR A 265 3.45 8.64 4.66
CA THR A 265 3.45 10.08 4.34
C THR A 265 4.32 10.40 3.12
N HIS A 266 5.46 9.74 2.99
CA HIS A 266 6.46 10.05 1.95
C HIS A 266 6.52 9.01 0.82
N GLY A 267 5.93 7.82 1.01
CA GLY A 267 6.00 6.74 0.03
C GLY A 267 5.11 6.95 -1.19
N GLU A 268 5.47 6.26 -2.28
CA GLU A 268 4.65 6.20 -3.50
C GLU A 268 3.40 5.34 -3.32
N ALA A 269 2.25 5.86 -3.75
CA ALA A 269 0.95 5.21 -3.65
C ALA A 269 0.66 4.64 -2.24
N PRO A 270 0.41 5.52 -1.25
CA PRO A 270 0.22 5.11 0.14
C PRO A 270 -1.03 4.23 0.33
N LEU A 271 -1.02 3.41 1.38
CA LEU A 271 -2.01 2.36 1.60
C LEU A 271 -2.60 2.38 3.02
N ALA A 272 -1.78 2.30 4.07
CA ALA A 272 -2.26 2.56 5.44
C ALA A 272 -1.13 2.95 6.41
N PRO A 273 -1.33 3.95 7.30
CA PRO A 273 -0.30 4.41 8.24
C PRO A 273 -0.27 3.63 9.58
N PHE A 274 -0.96 2.50 9.67
CA PHE A 274 -1.22 1.81 10.95
C PHE A 274 -0.46 0.49 11.06
N VAL A 275 -0.41 -0.01 12.30
CA VAL A 275 0.14 -1.33 12.63
C VAL A 275 -1.01 -2.29 12.91
N TYR A 276 -0.83 -3.52 12.44
CA TYR A 276 -1.78 -4.59 12.56
C TYR A 276 -1.12 -5.80 13.23
N TRP A 277 -1.89 -6.54 13.99
CA TRP A 277 -1.55 -7.88 14.42
C TRP A 277 -2.03 -8.86 13.36
N TRP A 278 -1.09 -9.58 12.76
CA TRP A 278 -1.38 -10.68 11.85
C TRP A 278 -1.28 -12.00 12.62
N ARG A 279 -2.32 -12.83 12.56
CA ARG A 279 -2.30 -14.19 13.12
C ARG A 279 -3.22 -15.08 12.29
N ASP A 280 -2.69 -16.21 11.81
CA ASP A 280 -3.42 -17.22 11.05
C ASP A 280 -4.21 -16.68 9.84
N GLY A 281 -3.64 -15.68 9.14
CA GLY A 281 -4.25 -15.08 7.96
C GLY A 281 -5.23 -13.93 8.24
N GLU A 282 -5.50 -13.63 9.51
CA GLU A 282 -6.36 -12.51 9.93
C GLU A 282 -5.55 -11.30 10.40
N LEU A 283 -6.02 -10.11 10.08
CA LEU A 283 -5.47 -8.82 10.45
C LEU A 283 -6.38 -8.11 11.45
N THR A 284 -5.80 -7.76 12.60
CA THR A 284 -6.46 -6.92 13.60
C THR A 284 -5.70 -5.61 13.77
N GLN A 285 -6.37 -4.47 13.66
CA GLN A 285 -5.72 -3.16 13.80
C GLN A 285 -5.33 -2.88 15.25
N LEU A 286 -4.08 -2.49 15.48
CA LEU A 286 -3.56 -2.18 16.82
C LEU A 286 -3.40 -0.67 17.06
N THR A 287 -3.24 0.11 15.99
CA THR A 287 -3.09 1.56 16.08
C THR A 287 -4.11 2.27 15.20
N ALA A 288 -4.62 3.40 15.68
CA ALA A 288 -5.59 4.24 14.97
C ALA A 288 -5.13 5.71 14.99
N ALA A 289 -5.77 6.57 14.21
CA ALA A 289 -5.57 8.01 14.30
C ALA A 289 -6.77 8.65 15.01
N ASP A 290 -6.51 9.55 15.96
CA ASP A 290 -7.55 10.41 16.51
C ASP A 290 -7.99 11.50 15.51
N ALA A 291 -8.99 12.31 15.88
CA ALA A 291 -9.48 13.40 15.03
C ALA A 291 -8.42 14.50 14.74
N ALA A 292 -7.36 14.56 15.54
CA ALA A 292 -6.23 15.47 15.33
C ALA A 292 -5.13 14.84 14.45
N GLY A 293 -5.21 13.53 14.17
CA GLY A 293 -4.23 12.77 13.39
C GLY A 293 -3.13 12.16 14.25
N HIS A 294 -3.24 12.17 15.58
CA HIS A 294 -2.27 11.51 16.45
C HIS A 294 -2.54 10.01 16.48
N LEU A 295 -1.44 9.25 16.49
CA LEU A 295 -1.53 7.80 16.65
C LEU A 295 -2.03 7.46 18.07
N THR A 296 -3.02 6.58 18.13
CA THR A 296 -3.65 6.07 19.35
C THR A 296 -3.64 4.55 19.34
N TRP A 297 -3.72 3.96 20.53
CA TRP A 297 -3.85 2.51 20.69
C TRP A 297 -5.28 2.07 20.45
N ALA A 298 -5.44 1.04 19.64
CA ALA A 298 -6.71 0.39 19.33
C ALA A 298 -6.65 -1.14 19.54
N ALA A 299 -5.64 -1.61 20.28
CA ALA A 299 -5.41 -3.04 20.49
C ALA A 299 -6.61 -3.72 21.17
N PRO A 300 -7.10 -4.85 20.64
CA PRO A 300 -8.17 -5.62 21.26
C PRO A 300 -7.70 -6.26 22.56
N TYR A 301 -8.64 -6.61 23.44
CA TYR A 301 -8.35 -7.29 24.70
C TYR A 301 -7.54 -8.58 24.50
N GLU A 302 -7.88 -9.37 23.48
CA GLU A 302 -7.16 -10.61 23.14
C GLU A 302 -5.66 -10.38 22.88
N PHE A 303 -5.30 -9.30 22.18
CA PHE A 303 -3.90 -8.98 21.95
C PHE A 303 -3.18 -8.68 23.26
N VAL A 304 -3.83 -7.96 24.19
CA VAL A 304 -3.28 -7.66 25.51
C VAL A 304 -3.07 -8.94 26.33
N GLU A 305 -3.99 -9.90 26.26
CA GLU A 305 -3.85 -11.20 26.92
C GLU A 305 -2.65 -12.00 26.39
N VAL A 306 -2.45 -11.99 25.06
CA VAL A 306 -1.28 -12.65 24.44
C VAL A 306 0.02 -12.04 24.97
N ILE A 307 0.12 -10.70 24.99
CA ILE A 307 1.30 -10.01 25.52
C ILE A 307 1.50 -10.31 27.01
N ALA A 308 0.45 -10.28 27.81
CA ALA A 308 0.52 -10.59 29.24
C ALA A 308 1.03 -12.02 29.48
N ARG A 309 0.52 -13.01 28.73
CA ARG A 309 0.99 -14.40 28.80
C ARG A 309 2.48 -14.51 28.48
N MET A 310 2.96 -13.80 27.46
CA MET A 310 4.39 -13.84 27.09
C MET A 310 5.29 -13.31 28.20
N TRP A 311 4.84 -12.35 29.00
CA TRP A 311 5.59 -11.84 30.15
C TRP A 311 5.48 -12.73 31.39
N ASP A 312 4.37 -13.45 31.54
CA ASP A 312 4.15 -14.38 32.66
C ASP A 312 4.78 -15.77 32.44
N GLU A 313 5.12 -16.13 31.21
CA GLU A 313 5.86 -17.37 30.91
C GLU A 313 7.32 -17.25 31.38
N PRO A 314 7.79 -18.11 32.31
CA PRO A 314 9.18 -18.10 32.72
C PRO A 314 10.06 -18.44 31.53
N LEU A 315 11.09 -17.61 31.27
CA LEU A 315 12.13 -17.83 30.26
C LEU A 315 12.61 -19.29 30.35
N ALA A 316 12.16 -20.14 29.42
CA ALA A 316 12.69 -21.48 29.29
C ALA A 316 14.15 -21.33 28.83
N SER A 317 15.06 -21.60 29.77
CA SER A 317 16.52 -21.60 29.63
C SER A 317 17.02 -22.51 28.51
#